data_AF-A0A0P9ERN2-F1
#
_entry.id   AF-A0A0P9ERN2-F1
#
_cell.length_a   1.000
_cell.length_b   1.000
_cell.length_c   1.000
_cell.angle_alpha   90.00
_cell.angle_beta   90.00
_cell.angle_gamma   90.00
#
_symmetry.space_group_name_H-M   'P 1'
#
loop_
_entity.id
_entity.type
_entity.pdbx_description
1 polymer ?
#
loop_
_entity_poly.entity_id
_entity_poly.type
_entity_poly.pdbx_seq_one_letter_code
_entity_poly.pdbx_strand_id
1 'polypeptide(L)' 'MNEDLKPCPFCGGTDLEILEIDEGFCAIACETCDAFGPMGMGHDGARQEWNHRVVEVDPY' A
#
# COMPACT_ATOMS: atom_id res chain seq x y z
N MET A 1 7.31 -7.67 11.97
CA MET A 1 6.66 -6.34 11.98
C MET A 1 6.81 -5.77 10.57
N ASN A 2 5.81 -5.06 10.03
CA ASN A 2 5.83 -4.44 8.70
C ASN A 2 6.78 -3.21 8.65
N GLU A 3 7.99 -3.33 9.21
CA GLU A 3 8.92 -2.22 9.47
C GLU A 3 9.35 -1.46 8.20
N ASP A 4 9.15 -2.04 7.02
CA ASP A 4 9.46 -1.43 5.72
C ASP A 4 8.30 -0.67 5.07
N LEU A 5 7.08 -0.66 5.62
CA LEU A 5 5.95 0.05 4.99
C LEU A 5 5.81 1.47 5.53
N LYS A 6 5.73 2.44 4.61
CA LYS A 6 5.32 3.80 4.95
C LYS A 6 3.89 3.79 5.50
N PRO A 7 3.56 4.60 6.52
CA PRO A 7 2.20 4.67 7.09
C PRO A 7 1.14 5.01 6.04
N CYS A 8 -0.13 4.70 6.29
CA CYS A 8 -1.24 5.06 5.41
C CYS A 8 -1.22 6.57 5.09
N PRO A 9 -1.26 6.97 3.81
CA PRO A 9 -1.21 8.39 3.44
C PRO A 9 -2.50 9.16 3.79
N PHE A 10 -3.60 8.45 4.05
CA PHE A 10 -4.90 9.07 4.32
C PHE A 10 -5.15 9.30 5.81
N CYS A 11 -4.81 8.33 6.67
CA CYS A 11 -5.07 8.40 8.11
C CYS A 11 -3.80 8.39 8.99
N GLY A 12 -2.62 8.14 8.41
CA GLY A 12 -1.36 7.98 9.15
C GLY A 12 -1.23 6.65 9.89
N GLY A 13 -2.21 5.75 9.79
CA GLY A 13 -2.21 4.44 10.44
C GLY A 13 -1.11 3.53 9.93
N THR A 14 -0.59 2.68 10.81
CA THR A 14 0.45 1.67 10.50
C THR A 14 -0.09 0.24 10.53
N ASP A 15 -1.40 0.09 10.77
CA ASP A 15 -2.08 -1.19 10.67
C ASP A 15 -2.36 -1.48 9.19
N LEU A 16 -1.47 -2.27 8.58
CA LEU A 16 -1.39 -2.50 7.15
C LEU A 16 -1.31 -4.01 6.87
N GLU A 17 -2.18 -4.50 6.00
CA GLU A 17 -2.22 -5.91 5.58
C GLU A 17 -1.86 -6.03 4.09
N ILE A 18 -1.19 -7.13 3.71
CA ILE A 18 -0.97 -7.48 2.30
C ILE A 18 -2.05 -8.49 1.91
N LEU A 19 -2.81 -8.16 0.86
CA LEU A 19 -3.91 -8.97 0.36
C LEU A 19 -3.58 -9.46 -1.06
N GLU A 20 -3.90 -10.72 -1.36
CA GLU A 20 -3.89 -11.24 -2.72
C GLU A 20 -5.17 -10.79 -3.44
N ILE A 21 -5.01 -10.13 -4.58
CA ILE A 21 -6.11 -9.50 -5.34
C ILE A 21 -6.42 -10.30 -6.60
N ASP A 22 -5.38 -10.87 -7.21
CA ASP A 22 -5.45 -11.72 -8.40
C ASP A 22 -4.27 -12.72 -8.38
N GLU A 23 -4.27 -13.70 -9.29
CA GLU A 23 -3.23 -14.73 -9.37
C GLU A 23 -1.83 -14.10 -9.52
N GLY A 24 -1.05 -14.14 -8.44
CA GLY A 24 0.31 -13.58 -8.38
C GLY A 24 0.38 -12.06 -8.13
N PHE A 25 -0.75 -11.39 -7.90
CA PHE A 25 -0.81 -9.96 -7.60
C PHE A 25 -1.33 -9.69 -6.19
N CYS A 26 -0.62 -8.81 -5.49
CA CYS A 26 -0.99 -8.38 -4.16
C CYS A 26 -1.14 -6.86 -4.08
N ALA A 27 -1.88 -6.38 -3.10
CA ALA A 27 -1.97 -4.97 -2.73
C ALA A 27 -1.85 -4.83 -1.21
N ILE A 28 -1.63 -3.60 -0.74
CA ILE A 28 -1.66 -3.28 0.69
C ILE A 28 -2.96 -2.56 1.03
N ALA A 29 -3.64 -3.04 2.07
CA ALA A 29 -4.82 -2.42 2.65
C ALA A 29 -4.49 -1.83 4.02
N CYS A 30 -5.13 -0.72 4.36
CA CYS A 30 -5.06 -0.14 5.69
C CYS A 30 -6.30 -0.53 6.51
N GLU A 31 -6.10 -1.36 7.54
CA GLU A 31 -7.16 -1.86 8.42
C GLU A 31 -7.78 -0.77 9.30
N THR A 32 -7.18 0.43 9.34
CA THR A 32 -7.71 1.57 10.11
C THR A 32 -8.75 2.40 9.34
N CYS A 33 -8.61 2.51 8.02
CA CYS A 33 -9.45 3.41 7.21
C CYS A 33 -9.91 2.82 5.88
N ASP A 34 -9.67 1.52 5.68
CA ASP A 34 -10.03 0.75 4.49
C ASP A 34 -9.42 1.26 3.17
N ALA A 35 -8.37 2.09 3.26
CA ALA A 35 -7.65 2.57 2.08
C ALA A 35 -6.93 1.42 1.38
N PHE A 36 -7.08 1.35 0.06
CA PHE A 36 -6.46 0.32 -0.77
C PHE A 36 -5.32 0.87 -1.60
N GLY A 37 -4.20 0.16 -1.60
CA GLY A 37 -3.00 0.49 -2.34
C GLY A 37 -3.02 0.04 -3.81
N PRO A 38 -2.06 0.52 -4.61
CA PRO A 38 -1.78 -0.04 -5.93
C PRO A 38 -1.38 -1.52 -5.84
N MET A 39 -1.72 -2.28 -6.89
CA MET A 39 -1.33 -3.69 -7.02
C MET A 39 0.12 -3.82 -7.50
N GLY A 40 0.84 -4.79 -6.96
CA GLY A 40 2.15 -5.19 -7.43
C GLY A 40 2.29 -6.71 -7.49
N MET A 41 3.30 -7.19 -8.21
CA MET A 41 3.55 -8.62 -8.36
C MET A 41 4.08 -9.21 -7.06
N GLY A 42 3.31 -10.12 -6.46
CA GLY A 42 3.58 -10.70 -5.16
C GLY A 42 3.69 -9.68 -4.02
N HIS A 43 4.13 -10.15 -2.86
CA HIS A 43 4.23 -9.32 -1.65
C HIS A 43 5.22 -8.17 -1.80
N ASP A 44 6.37 -8.42 -2.44
CA ASP A 44 7.42 -7.42 -2.62
C ASP A 44 7.02 -6.33 -3.61
N GLY A 45 6.31 -6.69 -4.69
CA GLY A 45 5.74 -5.73 -5.62
C GLY A 45 4.71 -4.84 -4.93
N ALA A 46 3.80 -5.42 -4.14
CA ALA A 46 2.82 -4.65 -3.38
C ALA A 46 3.50 -3.65 -2.42
N ARG A 47 4.55 -4.09 -1.71
CA ARG A 47 5.36 -3.23 -0.82
C ARG A 47 6.02 -2.10 -1.59
N GLN A 48 6.63 -2.39 -2.74
CA GLN A 48 7.28 -1.41 -3.59
C GLN A 48 6.28 -0.34 -4.06
N GLU A 49 5.13 -0.75 -4.59
CA GLU A 49 4.11 0.16 -5.11
C GLU A 49 3.48 1.00 -3.98
N TRP A 50 3.19 0.40 -2.83
CA TRP A 50 2.68 1.12 -1.65
C TRP A 50 3.66 2.19 -1.16
N ASN A 51 4.96 1.91 -1.18
CA ASN A 51 5.99 2.83 -0.72
C ASN A 51 6.37 3.87 -1.77
N HIS A 52 6.26 3.53 -3.06
CA HIS A 52 6.55 4.43 -4.16
C HIS A 52 5.40 5.40 -4.44
N ARG A 53 4.15 5.02 -4.08
CA ARG A 53 2.90 5.78 -4.28
C ARG A 53 3.15 7.22 -4.69
N VAL A 54 2.97 7.47 -5.99
CA VAL A 54 3.30 8.73 -6.63
C VAL A 54 2.62 9.82 -5.82
N VAL A 55 3.41 10.72 -5.21
CA VAL A 55 2.84 11.97 -4.73
C VAL A 55 2.49 12.71 -6.00
N GLU A 56 1.28 12.52 -6.52
CA GLU A 56 0.70 13.46 -7.46
C GLU A 56 0.55 14.77 -6.68
N VAL A 57 1.64 15.52 -6.57
CA VAL A 57 1.59 16.95 -6.34
C VAL A 57 0.91 17.50 -7.58
N ASP A 58 -0.41 17.65 -7.50
CA ASP A 58 -1.13 18.50 -8.44
C ASP A 58 -0.52 19.91 -8.32
N PRO A 59 0.14 20.43 -9.37
CA PRO A 59 0.76 21.73 -9.30
C PRO A 59 -0.23 22.82 -9.74
N TYR A 60 -1.47 22.85 -9.22
CA TYR A 60 -2.41 23.95 -9.44
C TYR A 60 -3.26 24.30 -8.21
#